data_AF-A0A318T2E8-F1
#
_entry.id   AF-A0A318T2E8-F1
#
_cell.length_a   1.000
_cell.length_b   1.000
_cell.length_c   1.000
_cell.angle_alpha   90.00
_cell.angle_beta   90.00
_cell.angle_gamma   90.00
#
_symmetry.space_group_name_H-M   'P 1'
#
loop_
_entity.id
_entity.type
_entity.pdbx_description
1 polymer ?
#
loop_
_entity_poly.entity_id
_entity_poly.type
_entity_poly.pdbx_seq_one_letter_code
_entity_poly.pdbx_strand_id
1 'polypeptide(L)'
;MRNVPLSPFHGERVRVRGKSASSTNSCWNGSEFMGELTDEEFKAAEARGRKMLETEPRASAARYDRATGRVTVDLMNGCTYIFPAHLIQDLNGADDDDLEIIEIDGMGFNLHWPRLDADLYVPRLVAGIFGTKAYMASLAGRATSPAKAAAARANGLKGGRPRKIATKA
;
A
#
# COMPACT_ATOMS: atom_id res chain seq x y z
N MET A 1 -52.59 52.23 -1.39
CA MET A 1 -54.05 52.00 -1.48
C MET A 1 -54.29 50.67 -2.17
N ARG A 2 -55.37 49.99 -1.76
CA ARG A 2 -55.80 48.61 -2.05
C ARG A 2 -56.17 48.37 -3.52
N ASN A 3 -55.99 47.14 -4.02
CA ASN A 3 -57.00 46.24 -4.65
C ASN A 3 -56.32 45.21 -5.59
N VAL A 4 -56.37 43.88 -5.38
CA VAL A 4 -57.47 42.88 -5.64
C VAL A 4 -57.49 42.45 -7.14
N PRO A 5 -57.83 41.21 -7.57
CA PRO A 5 -57.56 39.83 -7.09
C PRO A 5 -57.51 38.76 -8.26
N LEU A 6 -57.67 37.44 -7.94
CA LEU A 6 -58.25 36.30 -8.73
C LEU A 6 -57.74 36.03 -10.17
N SER A 7 -57.32 34.82 -10.57
CA SER A 7 -58.16 33.62 -10.79
C SER A 7 -57.29 32.45 -11.35
N PRO A 8 -57.80 31.20 -11.37
CA PRO A 8 -57.06 29.95 -11.52
C PRO A 8 -57.12 29.37 -12.94
N PHE A 9 -56.29 28.37 -13.24
CA PHE A 9 -56.61 27.41 -14.29
C PHE A 9 -56.36 25.98 -13.81
N HIS A 10 -57.48 25.26 -13.68
CA HIS A 10 -57.58 23.81 -13.64
C HIS A 10 -57.14 23.24 -14.99
N GLY A 11 -56.21 22.29 -14.96
CA GLY A 11 -55.87 21.40 -16.06
C GLY A 11 -56.03 19.95 -15.59
N GLU A 12 -57.00 19.27 -16.17
CA GLU A 12 -57.52 17.97 -15.79
C GLU A 12 -56.59 16.79 -16.14
N ARG A 13 -56.36 15.94 -15.14
CA ARG A 13 -56.36 14.46 -15.12
C ARG A 13 -56.04 13.69 -16.44
N VAL A 14 -55.15 12.69 -16.37
CA VAL A 14 -55.51 11.24 -16.41
C VAL A 14 -54.28 10.31 -16.57
N ARG A 15 -54.26 9.32 -15.67
CA ARG A 15 -53.65 7.96 -15.69
C ARG A 15 -52.17 7.79 -16.03
N VAL A 16 -51.44 7.31 -15.01
CA VAL A 16 -50.40 6.29 -15.22
C VAL A 16 -50.76 5.05 -14.42
N ARG A 17 -50.79 3.91 -15.13
CA ARG A 17 -51.03 2.56 -14.65
C ARG A 17 -49.98 2.19 -13.60
N GLY A 18 -50.42 1.52 -12.54
CA GLY A 18 -49.53 0.84 -11.61
C GLY A 18 -48.71 -0.24 -12.31
N LYS A 19 -47.41 -0.24 -12.03
CA LYS A 19 -46.60 -1.46 -12.02
C LYS A 19 -45.88 -1.50 -10.68
N SER A 20 -46.20 -2.55 -9.93
CA SER A 20 -45.50 -2.99 -8.74
C SER A 20 -44.00 -3.12 -9.03
N ALA A 21 -43.19 -2.33 -8.34
CA ALA A 21 -41.79 -2.66 -8.13
C ALA A 21 -41.70 -3.24 -6.71
N SER A 22 -41.37 -4.52 -6.66
CA SER A 22 -41.01 -5.29 -5.48
C SER A 22 -40.00 -4.52 -4.63
N SER A 23 -40.44 -4.14 -3.43
CA SER A 23 -39.56 -3.76 -2.33
C SER A 23 -38.68 -4.96 -1.97
N THR A 24 -37.44 -4.98 -2.45
CA THR A 24 -36.36 -5.68 -1.76
C THR A 24 -35.51 -4.64 -1.06
N ASN A 25 -35.90 -4.34 0.18
CA ASN A 25 -35.01 -3.77 1.17
C ASN A 25 -33.87 -4.78 1.41
N SER A 26 -32.72 -4.57 0.79
CA SER A 26 -31.48 -5.19 1.26
C SER A 26 -30.88 -4.29 2.33
N CYS A 27 -31.44 -4.40 3.53
CA CYS A 27 -30.75 -3.96 4.74
C CYS A 27 -29.51 -4.84 4.89
N TRP A 28 -28.36 -4.21 5.13
CA TRP A 28 -27.13 -4.90 5.47
C TRP A 28 -27.37 -5.72 6.75
N ASN A 29 -27.51 -7.04 6.62
CA ASN A 29 -27.48 -7.95 7.76
C ASN A 29 -26.03 -7.98 8.29
N GLY A 30 -25.71 -7.04 9.18
CA GLY A 30 -24.42 -6.93 9.86
C GLY A 30 -24.20 -8.00 10.95
N SER A 31 -24.60 -9.25 10.72
CA SER A 31 -24.52 -10.32 11.73
C SER A 31 -24.01 -11.67 11.21
N GLU A 32 -23.43 -11.73 10.02
CA GLU A 32 -22.76 -12.95 9.54
C GLU A 32 -21.31 -12.62 9.18
N PHE A 33 -20.37 -13.35 9.79
CA PHE A 33 -18.90 -13.21 9.74
C PHE A 33 -18.23 -12.36 10.84
N MET A 34 -18.54 -12.64 12.11
CA MET A 34 -17.51 -12.62 13.14
C MET A 34 -17.20 -14.08 13.48
N GLY A 35 -16.22 -14.67 12.79
CA GLY A 35 -15.80 -16.04 13.09
C GLY A 35 -15.37 -16.15 14.55
N GLU A 36 -15.94 -17.09 15.29
CA GLU A 36 -15.51 -17.38 16.66
C GLU A 36 -14.07 -17.90 16.60
N LEU A 37 -13.11 -17.09 17.09
CA LEU A 37 -11.72 -17.50 17.23
C LEU A 37 -11.64 -18.63 18.26
N THR A 38 -11.09 -19.76 17.86
CA THR A 38 -10.91 -20.94 18.72
C THR A 38 -9.69 -20.77 19.62
N ASP A 39 -9.71 -21.41 20.79
CA ASP A 39 -8.56 -21.43 21.72
C ASP A 39 -7.27 -21.93 21.05
N GLU A 40 -7.38 -22.86 20.10
CA GLU A 40 -6.25 -23.37 19.34
C GLU A 40 -5.67 -22.34 18.37
N GLU A 41 -6.51 -21.50 17.75
CA GLU A 41 -6.04 -20.38 16.93
C GLU A 41 -5.33 -19.32 17.76
N PHE A 42 -5.81 -19.05 18.99
CA PHE A 42 -5.13 -18.19 19.95
C PHE A 42 -3.75 -18.72 20.31
N LYS A 43 -3.63 -19.98 20.74
CA LYS A 43 -2.33 -20.60 21.06
C LYS A 43 -1.37 -20.60 19.88
N ALA A 44 -1.88 -20.89 18.68
CA ALA A 44 -1.07 -20.86 17.46
C ALA A 44 -0.60 -19.44 17.11
N ALA A 45 -1.41 -18.40 17.37
CA ALA A 45 -1.00 -17.01 17.23
C ALA A 45 0.07 -16.62 18.24
N GLU A 46 -0.08 -16.98 19.52
CA GLU A 46 0.91 -16.73 20.57
C GLU A 46 2.26 -17.40 20.26
N ALA A 47 2.23 -18.68 19.84
CA ALA A 47 3.43 -19.41 19.48
C ALA A 47 4.19 -18.75 18.31
N ARG A 48 3.45 -18.26 17.30
CA ARG A 48 4.03 -17.50 16.19
C ARG A 48 4.61 -16.17 16.68
N GLY A 49 3.90 -15.44 17.53
CA GLY A 49 4.36 -14.16 18.08
C GLY A 49 5.65 -14.32 18.90
N ARG A 50 5.72 -15.32 19.77
CA ARG A 50 6.94 -15.62 20.54
C ARG A 50 8.11 -15.95 19.62
N LYS A 51 7.89 -16.81 18.62
CA LYS A 51 8.93 -17.14 17.64
C LYS A 51 9.44 -15.90 16.92
N MET A 52 8.55 -15.00 16.49
CA MET A 52 8.94 -13.75 15.83
C MET A 52 9.84 -12.89 16.73
N LEU A 53 9.48 -12.73 18.02
CA LEU A 53 10.29 -11.94 18.97
C LEU A 53 11.71 -12.49 19.14
N GLU A 54 11.87 -13.81 19.03
CA GLU A 54 13.15 -14.51 19.18
C GLU A 54 13.98 -14.50 17.89
N THR A 55 13.36 -14.63 16.72
CA THR A 55 14.08 -14.91 15.47
C THR A 55 14.15 -13.75 14.48
N GLU A 56 13.18 -12.84 14.51
CA GLU A 56 13.08 -11.77 13.51
C GLU A 56 13.91 -10.54 13.94
N PRO A 57 14.50 -9.81 12.98
CA PRO A 57 15.24 -8.59 13.29
C PRO A 57 14.28 -7.51 13.79
N ARG A 58 14.68 -6.82 14.86
CA ARG A 58 13.93 -5.75 15.51
C ARG A 58 14.81 -4.54 15.74
N ALA A 59 14.26 -3.36 15.51
CA ALA A 59 14.93 -2.09 15.78
C ALA A 59 14.98 -1.82 17.30
N SER A 60 16.15 -1.41 17.77
CA SER A 60 16.34 -0.79 19.09
C SER A 60 16.51 0.72 18.98
N ALA A 61 17.04 1.22 17.85
CA ALA A 61 17.13 2.63 17.53
C ALA A 61 17.06 2.84 16.01
N ALA A 62 16.61 4.01 15.59
CA ALA A 62 16.62 4.44 14.20
C ALA A 62 16.92 5.93 14.12
N ARG A 63 17.66 6.33 13.08
CA ARG A 63 17.98 7.74 12.83
C ARG A 63 18.10 8.02 11.34
N TYR A 64 17.65 9.19 10.93
CA TYR A 64 17.92 9.72 9.60
C TYR A 64 19.16 10.61 9.61
N ASP A 65 20.01 10.47 8.59
CA ASP A 65 21.14 11.34 8.34
C ASP A 65 20.85 12.17 7.08
N ARG A 66 20.55 13.46 7.28
CA ARG A 66 20.28 14.45 6.24
C ARG A 66 21.46 14.59 5.25
N ALA A 67 22.70 14.48 5.72
CA ALA A 67 23.86 14.68 4.87
C ALA A 67 24.02 13.56 3.84
N THR A 68 23.60 12.34 4.17
CA THR A 68 23.73 11.17 3.29
C THR A 68 22.41 10.69 2.70
N GLY A 69 21.27 11.19 3.18
CA GLY A 69 19.95 10.74 2.78
C GLY A 69 19.66 9.29 3.21
N ARG A 70 20.24 8.84 4.33
CA ARG A 70 20.19 7.44 4.77
C ARG A 70 19.55 7.30 6.14
N VAL A 71 18.81 6.22 6.29
CA VAL A 71 18.30 5.76 7.57
C VAL A 71 19.24 4.69 8.11
N THR A 72 19.70 4.88 9.34
CA THR A 72 20.42 3.86 10.09
C THR A 72 19.50 3.25 11.13
N VAL A 73 19.44 1.93 11.17
CA VAL A 73 18.66 1.15 12.13
C VAL A 73 19.62 0.28 12.92
N ASP A 74 19.68 0.51 14.23
CA ASP A 74 20.38 -0.38 15.15
C ASP A 74 19.41 -1.48 15.56
N LEU A 75 19.82 -2.74 15.39
CA LEU A 75 19.00 -3.91 15.65
C LEU A 75 19.28 -4.48 17.05
N MET A 76 18.28 -5.11 17.66
CA MET A 76 18.39 -5.73 18.98
C MET A 76 19.45 -6.83 19.07
N ASN A 77 19.83 -7.44 17.94
CA ASN A 77 20.90 -8.43 17.87
C ASN A 77 22.32 -7.82 17.79
N GLY A 78 22.44 -6.49 17.86
CA GLY A 78 23.70 -5.75 17.79
C GLY A 78 24.18 -5.45 16.36
N CYS A 79 23.48 -5.90 15.32
CA CYS A 79 23.76 -5.49 13.96
C CYS A 79 23.22 -4.08 13.67
N THR A 80 23.86 -3.38 12.74
CA THR A 80 23.34 -2.12 12.18
C THR A 80 22.99 -2.33 10.71
N TYR A 81 21.79 -1.89 10.32
CA TYR A 81 21.32 -1.89 8.95
C TYR A 81 21.16 -0.46 8.45
N ILE A 82 21.69 -0.16 7.27
CA ILE A 82 21.66 1.19 6.69
C ILE A 82 21.08 1.11 5.28
N PHE A 83 20.09 1.95 5.00
CA PHE A 83 19.48 2.05 3.68
C PHE A 83 19.22 3.52 3.29
N PRO A 84 19.28 3.85 1.99
CA PRO A 84 18.90 5.18 1.52
C PRO A 84 17.37 5.34 1.48
N ALA A 85 16.86 6.46 2.00
CA ALA A 85 15.42 6.70 2.11
C ALA A 85 14.71 6.71 0.74
N HIS A 86 15.37 7.27 -0.29
CA HIS A 86 14.81 7.37 -1.65
C HIS A 86 14.56 6.02 -2.36
N LEU A 87 15.10 4.91 -1.84
CA LEU A 87 14.80 3.58 -2.37
C LEU A 87 13.53 2.98 -1.79
N ILE A 88 13.01 3.52 -0.69
CA ILE A 88 11.78 3.06 -0.08
C ILE A 88 10.61 3.75 -0.76
N GLN A 89 9.65 2.96 -1.26
CA GLN A 89 8.49 3.47 -1.99
C GLN A 89 7.74 4.56 -1.20
N ASP A 90 7.52 4.31 0.10
CA ASP A 90 6.69 5.15 0.94
C ASP A 90 7.44 6.40 1.47
N LEU A 91 8.76 6.45 1.29
CA LEU A 91 9.60 7.60 1.67
C LEU A 91 10.15 8.36 0.45
N ASN A 92 9.93 7.84 -0.76
CA ASN A 92 10.58 8.36 -1.95
C ASN A 92 10.03 9.74 -2.32
N GLY A 93 10.89 10.76 -2.23
CA GLY A 93 10.55 12.14 -2.54
C GLY A 93 10.05 12.95 -1.33
N ALA A 94 10.07 12.37 -0.13
CA ALA A 94 9.84 13.11 1.10
C ALA A 94 10.99 14.08 1.39
N ASP A 95 10.67 15.20 2.03
CA ASP A 95 11.65 16.19 2.47
C ASP A 95 12.39 15.71 3.73
N ASP A 96 13.62 16.20 3.92
CA ASP A 96 14.46 15.84 5.07
C ASP A 96 13.78 16.06 6.43
N ASP A 97 12.96 17.11 6.54
CA ASP A 97 12.22 17.45 7.76
C ASP A 97 11.12 16.43 8.08
N ASP A 98 10.55 15.79 7.05
CA ASP A 98 9.57 14.72 7.23
C ASP A 98 10.25 13.39 7.60
N LEU A 99 11.49 13.19 7.13
CA LEU A 99 12.27 11.96 7.34
C LEU A 99 13.01 11.92 8.69
N GLU A 100 13.24 13.06 9.32
CA GLU A 100 14.03 13.18 10.55
C GLU A 100 13.35 12.54 11.77
N ILE A 101 12.01 12.60 11.83
CA ILE A 101 11.24 12.06 12.95
C ILE A 101 10.89 10.61 12.63
N ILE A 102 11.56 9.69 13.33
CA ILE A 102 11.33 8.24 13.25
C ILE A 102 10.93 7.73 14.63
N GLU A 103 9.79 7.06 14.69
CA GLU A 103 9.30 6.34 15.86
C GLU A 103 9.47 4.84 15.68
N ILE A 104 9.65 4.11 16.77
CA ILE A 104 9.80 2.64 16.76
C ILE A 104 8.61 2.03 17.46
N ASP A 105 7.86 1.23 16.71
CA ASP A 105 6.60 0.63 17.15
C ASP A 105 6.62 -0.90 17.05
N GLY A 106 5.54 -1.51 17.55
CA GLY A 106 5.33 -2.95 17.42
C GLY A 106 6.46 -3.78 18.02
N MET A 107 6.94 -3.40 19.21
CA MET A 107 8.06 -4.08 19.90
C MET A 107 9.39 -4.05 19.12
N GLY A 108 9.58 -3.08 18.22
CA GLY A 108 10.75 -2.95 17.36
C GLY A 108 10.56 -3.52 15.96
N PHE A 109 9.37 -3.99 15.60
CA PHE A 109 9.09 -4.51 14.27
C PHE A 109 8.79 -3.43 13.24
N ASN A 110 8.38 -2.23 13.66
CA ASN A 110 8.01 -1.15 12.74
C ASN A 110 8.83 0.12 13.01
N LEU A 111 9.20 0.78 11.91
CA LEU A 111 9.64 2.17 11.90
C LEU A 111 8.48 3.02 11.38
N HIS A 112 8.06 4.01 12.16
CA HIS A 112 6.95 4.89 11.83
C HIS A 112 7.47 6.31 11.56
N TRP A 113 7.00 6.93 10.49
CA TRP A 113 7.22 8.35 10.19
C TRP A 113 5.91 9.12 10.36
N PRO A 114 5.69 9.78 11.51
CA PRO A 114 4.40 10.41 11.83
C PRO A 114 3.96 11.46 10.82
N ARG A 115 4.91 12.20 10.23
CA ARG A 115 4.64 13.26 9.25
C ARG A 115 4.23 12.71 7.88
N LEU A 116 4.59 11.46 7.59
CA LEU A 116 4.31 10.79 6.32
C LEU A 116 3.16 9.79 6.43
N ASP A 117 2.71 9.47 7.64
CA ASP A 117 1.78 8.36 7.92
C ASP A 117 2.28 7.04 7.28
N ALA A 118 3.59 6.79 7.43
CA ALA A 118 4.29 5.69 6.79
C ALA A 118 4.89 4.72 7.81
N ASP A 119 4.56 3.44 7.66
CA ASP A 119 5.07 2.35 8.49
C ASP A 119 5.92 1.37 7.67
N LEU A 120 7.14 1.12 8.15
CA LEU A 120 8.04 0.15 7.54
C LEU A 120 8.33 -1.02 8.47
N TYR A 121 7.98 -2.23 8.02
CA TYR A 121 8.27 -3.48 8.73
C TYR A 121 9.76 -3.83 8.63
N VAL A 122 10.47 -3.80 9.75
CA VAL A 122 11.94 -3.99 9.86
C VAL A 122 12.42 -5.30 9.22
N PRO A 123 11.80 -6.48 9.45
CA PRO A 123 12.23 -7.70 8.78
C PRO A 123 12.14 -7.65 7.26
N ARG A 124 11.17 -6.92 6.72
CA ARG A 124 11.02 -6.75 5.26
C ARG A 124 12.11 -5.84 4.69
N LEU A 125 12.53 -4.81 5.42
CA LEU A 125 13.67 -3.97 5.05
C LEU A 125 14.97 -4.77 5.02
N VAL A 126 15.24 -5.54 6.07
CA VAL A 126 16.45 -6.39 6.15
C VAL A 126 16.47 -7.45 5.05
N ALA A 127 15.30 -7.96 4.63
CA ALA A 127 15.16 -8.85 3.48
C ALA A 127 15.32 -8.17 2.11
N GLY A 128 15.56 -6.84 2.06
CA GLY A 128 15.80 -6.08 0.83
C GLY A 128 14.53 -5.75 0.04
N ILE A 129 13.36 -5.73 0.68
CA ILE A 129 12.08 -5.43 0.03
C ILE A 129 11.66 -4.00 0.40
N PHE A 130 11.81 -3.07 -0.53
CA PHE A 130 11.63 -1.63 -0.27
C PHE A 130 10.31 -1.04 -0.77
N GLY A 131 9.42 -1.88 -1.30
CA GLY A 131 8.12 -1.44 -1.80
C GLY A 131 7.34 -2.58 -2.42
N THR A 132 6.27 -2.22 -3.13
CA THR A 132 5.48 -3.17 -3.92
C THR A 132 6.35 -3.86 -4.98
N LYS A 133 5.94 -5.05 -5.43
CA LYS A 133 6.62 -5.76 -6.52
C LYS A 133 6.74 -4.91 -7.78
N ALA A 134 5.70 -4.14 -8.11
CA ALA A 134 5.69 -3.24 -9.26
C ALA A 134 6.71 -2.10 -9.11
N TYR A 135 6.77 -1.48 -7.92
CA TYR A 135 7.76 -0.45 -7.62
C TYR A 135 9.19 -0.98 -7.70
N MET A 136 9.48 -2.12 -7.05
CA MET A 136 10.80 -2.76 -7.12
C MET A 136 11.19 -3.13 -8.56
N ALA A 137 10.24 -3.60 -9.36
CA ALA A 137 10.45 -3.87 -10.78
C ALA A 137 10.76 -2.60 -11.58
N SER A 138 10.20 -1.45 -11.20
CA SER A 138 10.48 -0.15 -11.83
C SER A 138 11.87 0.39 -11.51
N LEU A 139 12.43 0.03 -10.35
CA LEU A 139 13.81 0.33 -9.97
C LEU A 139 14.80 -0.62 -10.64
N ALA A 140 14.41 -1.88 -10.85
CA ALA A 140 15.22 -2.87 -11.53
C ALA A 140 15.48 -2.48 -12.99
N GLY A 141 16.74 -2.58 -13.43
CA GLY A 141 17.11 -2.35 -14.84
C GLY A 141 17.20 -0.88 -15.27
N ARG A 142 16.99 0.09 -14.36
CA ARG A 142 17.21 1.54 -14.61
C ARG A 142 18.66 1.91 -14.94
N ALA A 143 19.63 1.11 -14.51
CA ALA A 143 21.04 1.36 -14.83
C ALA A 143 21.29 1.18 -16.34
N THR A 144 21.33 2.30 -17.08
CA THR A 144 21.71 2.32 -18.50
C THR A 144 23.23 2.42 -18.60
N SER A 145 23.91 1.33 -18.93
CA SER A 145 25.34 1.37 -19.28
C SER A 145 25.52 1.19 -20.79
N PRO A 146 26.63 1.69 -21.38
CA PRO A 146 26.96 1.43 -22.77
C PRO A 146 26.97 -0.08 -23.10
N ALA A 147 27.49 -0.90 -22.17
CA ALA A 147 27.49 -2.35 -22.27
C ALA A 147 26.07 -2.94 -22.28
N LYS A 148 25.18 -2.48 -21.39
CA LYS A 148 23.78 -2.90 -21.36
C LYS A 148 23.04 -2.49 -22.64
N ALA A 149 23.31 -1.28 -23.15
CA ALA A 149 22.74 -0.80 -24.41
C ALA A 149 23.24 -1.61 -25.62
N ALA A 150 24.54 -1.92 -25.69
CA ALA A 150 25.12 -2.77 -26.73
C ALA A 150 24.55 -4.20 -26.69
N ALA A 151 24.46 -4.79 -25.50
CA ALA A 151 23.85 -6.11 -25.30
C ALA A 151 22.36 -6.13 -25.67
N ALA A 152 21.60 -5.08 -25.32
CA ALA A 152 20.19 -4.97 -25.70
C ALA A 152 20.01 -4.88 -27.22
N ARG A 153 20.85 -4.12 -27.92
CA ARG A 153 20.85 -4.08 -29.41
C ARG A 153 21.18 -5.44 -30.00
N ALA A 154 22.24 -6.09 -29.52
CA ALA A 154 22.64 -7.42 -29.97
C ALA A 154 21.55 -8.48 -29.73
N ASN A 155 20.83 -8.40 -28.60
CA ASN A 155 19.72 -9.29 -28.30
C ASN A 155 18.47 -8.98 -29.15
N GLY A 156 18.19 -7.70 -29.43
CA GLY A 156 17.12 -7.30 -30.35
C GLY A 156 17.31 -7.84 -31.77
N LEU A 157 18.56 -7.94 -32.24
CA LEU A 157 18.91 -8.55 -33.53
C LEU A 157 18.64 -10.06 -33.59
N LYS A 158 18.66 -10.76 -32.43
CA LYS A 158 18.40 -12.21 -32.33
C LYS A 158 16.90 -12.57 -32.31
N GLY A 159 16.02 -11.56 -32.38
CA GLY A 159 14.56 -11.74 -32.39
C GLY A 159 13.91 -11.17 -31.13
N GLY A 160 13.05 -10.17 -31.32
CA GLY A 160 12.26 -9.56 -30.25
C GLY A 160 11.06 -10.41 -29.82
N ARG A 161 10.24 -9.87 -28.92
CA ARG A 161 8.98 -10.50 -28.48
C ARG A 161 8.13 -10.86 -29.73
N PRO A 162 7.80 -12.13 -29.96
CA PRO A 162 6.96 -12.54 -31.08
C PRO A 162 5.65 -11.75 -31.07
N ARG A 163 5.20 -11.25 -32.24
CA ARG A 163 3.91 -10.59 -32.34
C ARG A 163 2.81 -11.59 -31.99
N LYS A 164 1.91 -11.21 -31.07
CA LYS A 164 0.72 -12.01 -30.78
C LYS A 164 -0.13 -12.07 -32.05
N ILE A 165 -0.13 -13.23 -32.71
CA ILE A 165 -0.99 -13.47 -33.86
C ILE A 165 -2.41 -13.58 -33.31
N ALA A 166 -3.29 -12.64 -33.66
CA ALA A 166 -4.70 -12.77 -33.34
C ALA A 166 -5.27 -13.91 -34.18
N THR A 167 -5.69 -14.99 -33.51
CA THR A 167 -6.41 -16.08 -34.16
C THR A 167 -7.74 -15.53 -34.67
N LYS A 168 -7.93 -15.52 -35.99
CA LYS A 168 -9.18 -15.09 -36.62
C LYS A 168 -10.22 -16.21 -36.41
N ALA A 169 -11.41 -15.82 -35.98
CA ALA A 169 -12.58 -16.69 -35.87
C ALA A 169 -13.09 -17.15 -37.24
#